data_AF-A0A9P6T6N2-F1
#
_entry.id   AF-A0A9P6T6N2-F1
#
_cell.length_a   1.000
_cell.length_b   1.000
_cell.length_c   1.000
_cell.angle_alpha   90.00
_cell.angle_beta   90.00
_cell.angle_gamma   90.00
#
_symmetry.space_group_name_H-M   'P 1'
#
loop_
_entity.id
_entity.type
_entity.pdbx_description
1 polymer ?
#
loop_
_entity_poly.entity_id
_entity_poly.type
_entity_poly.pdbx_seq_one_letter_code
_entity_poly.pdbx_strand_id
1 'polypeptide(L)'
;MPHKRAKASLRKATALAKGHDLPPIKLSTRPKEKISTIGDHGALDIPKNMYRILKSEQIRAEYKLKMKAKATEEGGDGQVPKKSTTKSRTTTELRLEPGEKLSAFNRRVEDTMRPQVTAVLKTARNKTATKTSKPSILETKITDVKVEAKPELTSITKSSRPTEFAPKPTKFSLHDIVMEPPLALTKPLKKNPTQLKSLPISNAQKRILEEEREKVIQRYRQMKEEKLQAKANAS
;
A
#
# COMPACT_ATOMS: atom_id res chain seq x y z
N MET A 1 24.61 15.59 -40.00
CA MET A 1 23.40 15.98 -39.24
C MET A 1 23.74 16.97 -38.13
N PRO A 2 23.19 18.19 -38.16
CA PRO A 2 23.49 19.25 -37.19
C PRO A 2 23.19 18.84 -35.73
N HIS A 3 22.10 18.09 -35.48
CA HIS A 3 21.75 17.61 -34.14
C HIS A 3 22.76 16.60 -33.54
N LYS A 4 23.46 15.81 -34.36
CA LYS A 4 24.51 14.90 -33.87
C LYS A 4 25.75 15.68 -33.42
N ARG A 5 26.08 16.77 -34.13
CA ARG A 5 27.21 17.66 -33.80
C ARG A 5 26.96 18.42 -32.49
N ALA A 6 25.75 18.92 -32.26
CA ALA A 6 25.37 19.56 -31.00
C ALA A 6 25.51 18.63 -29.79
N LYS A 7 25.00 17.39 -29.87
CA LYS A 7 25.14 16.39 -28.80
C LYS A 7 26.60 16.00 -28.56
N ALA A 8 27.40 15.87 -29.62
CA ALA A 8 28.82 15.58 -29.51
C ALA A 8 29.60 16.74 -28.85
N SER A 9 29.27 17.99 -29.18
CA SER A 9 29.86 19.17 -28.56
C SER A 9 29.59 19.22 -27.06
N LEU A 10 28.32 19.03 -26.65
CA LEU A 10 27.96 18.98 -25.24
C LEU A 10 28.68 17.84 -24.50
N ARG A 11 28.78 16.65 -25.11
CA ARG A 11 29.52 15.53 -24.50
C ARG A 11 31.00 15.86 -24.31
N LYS A 12 31.66 16.44 -25.33
CA LYS A 12 33.07 16.86 -25.24
C LYS A 12 33.27 17.96 -24.20
N ALA A 13 32.39 18.96 -24.16
CA ALA A 13 32.43 20.02 -23.14
C ALA A 13 32.28 19.44 -21.73
N THR A 14 31.32 18.52 -21.52
CA THR A 14 31.15 17.87 -20.22
C THR A 14 32.31 16.95 -19.84
N ALA A 15 32.96 16.30 -20.81
CA ALA A 15 34.12 15.45 -20.55
C ALA A 15 35.34 16.29 -20.18
N LEU A 16 35.58 17.40 -20.90
CA LEU A 16 36.64 18.36 -20.57
C LEU A 16 36.43 18.99 -19.19
N ALA A 17 35.19 19.42 -18.88
CA ALA A 17 34.86 20.00 -17.58
C ALA A 17 35.03 19.02 -16.41
N LYS A 18 34.81 17.71 -16.65
CA LYS A 18 35.01 16.65 -15.65
C LYS A 18 36.47 16.27 -15.44
N GLY A 19 37.35 16.62 -16.37
CA GLY A 19 38.76 16.23 -16.33
C GLY A 19 38.99 14.74 -16.60
N HIS A 20 40.24 14.38 -16.87
CA HIS A 20 40.67 12.99 -17.08
C HIS A 20 41.21 12.31 -15.82
N ASP A 21 41.29 13.05 -14.71
CA ASP A 21 41.93 12.63 -13.47
C ASP A 21 40.90 12.39 -12.35
N LEU A 22 39.79 11.74 -12.71
CA LEU A 22 38.85 11.24 -11.71
C LEU A 22 39.34 9.84 -11.31
N PRO A 23 39.60 9.58 -10.01
CA PRO A 23 40.01 8.27 -9.57
C PRO A 23 38.96 7.24 -9.99
N PRO A 24 39.36 6.00 -10.33
CA PRO A 24 38.41 4.94 -10.64
C PRO A 24 37.42 4.84 -9.49
N ILE A 25 36.14 5.01 -9.81
CA ILE A 25 35.07 5.07 -8.83
C ILE A 25 35.05 3.71 -8.11
N LYS A 26 35.62 3.65 -6.90
CA LYS A 26 35.70 2.46 -6.02
C LYS A 26 34.31 1.93 -5.56
N LEU A 27 33.22 2.43 -6.14
CA LEU A 27 31.84 1.98 -5.89
C LEU A 27 31.48 0.68 -6.63
N SER A 28 32.32 0.17 -7.55
CA SER A 28 32.01 -1.09 -8.26
C SER A 28 32.34 -2.36 -7.47
N THR A 29 33.16 -2.29 -6.42
CA THR A 29 33.62 -3.46 -5.65
C THR A 29 32.98 -3.62 -4.27
N ARG A 30 32.09 -2.69 -3.85
CA ARG A 30 31.32 -2.89 -2.61
C ARG A 30 30.13 -3.83 -2.86
N PRO A 31 29.88 -4.84 -2.00
CA PRO A 31 28.68 -5.65 -2.08
C PRO A 31 27.45 -4.74 -2.02
N LYS A 32 26.46 -5.02 -2.87
CA LYS A 32 25.23 -4.23 -3.08
C LYS A 32 24.29 -4.29 -1.87
N GLU A 33 24.75 -3.94 -0.69
CA GLU A 33 23.85 -3.65 0.43
C GLU A 33 23.33 -2.23 0.29
N LYS A 34 22.22 -2.09 -0.45
CA LYS A 34 21.25 -0.98 -0.40
C LYS A 34 21.83 0.41 -0.09
N ILE A 35 22.95 0.80 -0.70
CA ILE A 35 23.35 2.20 -0.80
C ILE A 35 22.37 2.78 -1.82
N SER A 36 21.37 3.49 -1.30
CA SER A 36 20.39 4.16 -2.14
C SER A 36 21.12 5.17 -3.02
N THR A 37 21.32 4.80 -4.28
CA THR A 37 21.55 5.71 -5.39
C THR A 37 20.47 6.78 -5.34
N ILE A 38 20.83 7.97 -4.86
CA ILE A 38 20.28 9.28 -5.24
C ILE A 38 21.28 10.31 -4.67
N GLY A 39 22.07 10.87 -5.60
CA GLY A 39 22.70 12.21 -5.59
C GLY A 39 23.53 12.61 -4.38
N ASP A 40 24.82 12.86 -4.59
CA ASP A 40 25.61 14.00 -4.07
C ASP A 40 25.31 14.49 -2.64
N HIS A 41 24.94 13.62 -1.72
CA HIS A 41 24.97 13.89 -0.29
C HIS A 41 26.35 13.43 0.20
N GLY A 42 27.36 14.14 -0.32
CA GLY A 42 28.73 13.99 0.10
C GLY A 42 28.89 14.23 1.59
N ALA A 43 29.80 13.47 2.19
CA ALA A 43 30.50 13.71 3.45
C ALA A 43 29.82 13.36 4.78
N LEU A 44 28.53 13.04 4.86
CA LEU A 44 27.93 12.63 6.15
C LEU A 44 27.26 11.27 5.99
N ASP A 45 27.71 10.27 6.75
CA ASP A 45 27.17 8.91 6.85
C ASP A 45 25.78 8.89 7.53
N ILE A 46 24.89 9.74 7.02
CA ILE A 46 23.57 9.98 7.58
C ILE A 46 22.56 9.18 6.75
N PRO A 47 21.76 8.31 7.37
CA PRO A 47 20.76 7.55 6.65
C PRO A 47 19.72 8.48 6.00
N LYS A 48 19.23 8.12 4.81
CA LYS A 48 18.34 8.94 3.97
C LYS A 48 17.11 9.50 4.69
N ASN A 49 16.55 8.74 5.63
CA ASN A 49 15.43 9.20 6.46
C ASN A 49 15.86 10.33 7.40
N MET A 50 17.03 10.20 8.03
CA MET A 50 17.58 11.23 8.91
C MET A 50 17.95 12.49 8.11
N TYR A 51 18.52 12.33 6.93
CA TYR A 51 18.79 13.46 6.03
C TYR A 51 17.52 14.25 5.67
N ARG A 52 16.42 13.54 5.36
CA ARG A 52 15.11 14.16 5.09
C ARG A 52 14.54 14.91 6.30
N ILE A 53 14.79 14.42 7.51
CA ILE A 53 14.35 15.07 8.75
C ILE A 53 15.18 16.33 9.00
N LEU A 54 16.51 16.20 8.97
CA LEU A 54 17.44 17.30 9.21
C LEU A 54 17.29 18.44 8.19
N LYS A 55 17.07 18.14 6.92
CA LYS A 55 16.84 19.14 5.86
C LYS A 55 15.38 19.40 5.52
N SER A 56 14.46 19.03 6.41
CA SER A 56 13.02 19.13 6.14
C SER A 56 12.58 20.56 5.79
N GLU A 57 13.14 21.58 6.42
CA GLU A 57 12.84 22.99 6.13
C GLU A 57 13.35 23.43 4.76
N GLN A 58 14.58 23.06 4.40
CA GLN A 58 15.16 23.35 3.09
C GLN A 58 14.34 22.70 1.97
N ILE A 59 13.98 21.42 2.13
CA ILE A 59 13.13 20.69 1.18
C ILE A 59 11.77 21.38 1.01
N ARG A 60 11.17 21.87 2.11
CA ARG A 60 9.89 22.61 2.06
C ARG A 60 10.04 23.95 1.36
N ALA A 61 11.13 24.68 1.61
CA ALA A 61 11.41 25.97 1.00
C ALA A 61 11.64 25.83 -0.50
N GLU A 62 12.50 24.88 -0.91
CA GLU A 62 12.74 24.55 -2.32
C GLU A 62 11.45 24.13 -3.03
N TYR A 63 10.61 23.31 -2.39
CA TYR A 63 9.33 22.93 -2.95
C TYR A 63 8.41 24.14 -3.13
N LYS A 64 8.31 25.04 -2.14
CA LYS A 64 7.52 26.28 -2.27
C LYS A 64 8.06 27.17 -3.39
N LEU A 65 9.38 27.34 -3.50
CA LEU A 65 10.00 28.12 -4.57
C LEU A 65 9.74 27.49 -5.94
N LYS A 66 9.87 26.17 -6.06
CA LYS A 66 9.56 25.43 -7.30
C LYS A 66 8.09 25.54 -7.68
N MET A 67 7.18 25.48 -6.71
CA MET A 67 5.75 25.66 -6.95
C MET A 67 5.43 27.11 -7.37
N LYS A 68 6.10 28.10 -6.77
CA LYS A 68 5.96 29.51 -7.19
C LYS A 68 6.51 29.74 -8.60
N ALA A 69 7.72 29.26 -8.90
CA ALA A 69 8.36 29.37 -10.20
C ALA A 69 7.52 28.70 -11.30
N LYS A 70 6.99 27.50 -11.05
CA LYS A 70 6.05 26.84 -11.96
C LYS A 70 4.79 27.67 -12.22
N ALA A 71 4.24 28.30 -11.18
CA ALA A 71 3.07 29.17 -11.31
C ALA A 71 3.38 30.52 -12.00
N THR A 72 4.66 30.91 -12.11
CA THR A 72 5.06 32.14 -12.81
C THR A 72 5.44 31.87 -14.27
N GLU A 73 6.02 30.71 -14.57
CA GLU A 73 6.32 30.30 -15.95
C GLU A 73 5.09 29.80 -16.72
N GLU A 74 4.14 29.15 -16.03
CA GLU A 74 2.82 28.84 -16.59
C GLU A 74 1.85 29.94 -16.17
N GLY A 75 1.84 31.05 -16.94
CA GLY A 75 0.91 32.14 -16.71
C GLY A 75 -0.55 31.65 -16.72
N GLY A 76 -1.23 31.80 -15.59
CA GLY A 76 -2.68 31.67 -15.51
C GLY A 76 -3.17 30.44 -14.75
N ASP A 77 -3.72 30.74 -13.57
CA ASP A 77 -4.64 29.95 -12.75
C ASP A 77 -4.07 28.82 -11.88
N GLY A 78 -4.21 29.01 -10.57
CA GLY A 78 -3.55 28.26 -9.51
C GLY A 78 -4.08 26.84 -9.29
N GLN A 79 -3.87 25.94 -10.26
CA GLN A 79 -4.02 24.51 -10.03
C GLN A 79 -2.67 23.82 -9.95
N VAL A 80 -2.30 23.42 -8.73
CA VAL A 80 -1.30 22.37 -8.45
C VAL A 80 -1.51 21.23 -9.46
N PRO A 81 -0.45 20.71 -10.13
CA PRO A 81 -0.59 19.66 -11.12
C PRO A 81 -0.99 18.35 -10.43
N LYS A 82 -2.28 18.21 -10.10
CA LYS A 82 -2.92 16.91 -9.97
C LYS A 82 -2.94 16.36 -11.37
N LYS A 83 -2.10 15.36 -11.60
CA LYS A 83 -2.11 14.44 -12.75
C LYS A 83 -3.54 14.38 -13.32
N SER A 84 -3.76 15.11 -14.40
CA SER A 84 -5.07 15.34 -14.98
C SER A 84 -5.48 14.08 -15.73
N THR A 85 -6.09 13.14 -15.02
CA THR A 85 -7.04 12.23 -15.66
C THR A 85 -8.23 13.09 -16.04
N THR A 86 -8.28 13.43 -17.32
CA THR A 86 -9.41 13.98 -18.07
C THR A 86 -10.74 13.87 -17.33
N LYS A 87 -11.22 15.02 -16.89
CA LYS A 87 -12.51 15.17 -16.20
C LYS A 87 -13.62 15.21 -17.26
N SER A 88 -13.94 14.07 -17.88
CA SER A 88 -15.21 13.92 -18.61
C SER A 88 -16.30 13.72 -17.56
N ARG A 89 -16.82 14.85 -17.08
CA ARG A 89 -18.02 14.90 -16.25
C ARG A 89 -19.22 14.66 -17.15
N THR A 90 -19.45 13.40 -17.50
CA THR A 90 -20.74 12.96 -18.00
C THR A 90 -21.15 11.78 -17.15
N THR A 91 -22.26 11.94 -16.41
CA THR A 91 -22.99 10.86 -15.75
C THR A 91 -23.69 10.00 -16.79
N THR A 92 -22.99 9.65 -17.86
CA THR A 92 -23.45 8.72 -18.89
C THR A 92 -23.68 7.38 -18.20
N GLU A 93 -24.89 6.87 -18.32
CA GLU A 93 -25.30 5.54 -17.90
C GLU A 93 -24.18 4.55 -18.23
N LEU A 94 -23.63 3.87 -17.22
CA LEU A 94 -22.52 2.93 -17.39
C LEU A 94 -23.02 1.71 -18.17
N ARG A 95 -23.04 1.81 -19.49
CA ARG A 95 -23.33 0.74 -20.43
C ARG A 95 -22.05 0.32 -21.16
N LEU A 96 -21.99 -0.95 -21.56
CA LEU A 96 -20.95 -1.46 -22.44
C LEU A 96 -21.04 -0.72 -23.78
N GLU A 97 -19.95 -0.06 -24.19
CA GLU A 97 -19.92 0.55 -25.52
C GLU A 97 -19.77 -0.54 -26.59
N PRO A 98 -20.34 -0.35 -27.80
CA PRO A 98 -20.10 -1.26 -28.92
C PRO A 98 -18.60 -1.40 -29.21
N GLY A 99 -18.09 -2.64 -29.18
CA GLY A 99 -16.67 -2.94 -29.41
C GLY A 99 -15.77 -2.79 -28.18
N GLU A 100 -16.29 -2.36 -27.02
CA GLU A 100 -15.55 -2.36 -25.77
C GLU A 100 -15.46 -3.77 -25.19
N LYS A 101 -14.26 -4.19 -24.77
CA LYS A 101 -14.08 -5.43 -24.00
C LYS A 101 -14.59 -5.22 -22.58
N LEU A 102 -15.17 -6.26 -21.97
CA LEU A 102 -15.66 -6.23 -20.58
C LEU A 102 -14.63 -5.69 -19.57
N SER A 103 -13.34 -5.98 -19.78
CA SER A 103 -12.25 -5.47 -18.93
C SER A 103 -12.11 -3.93 -18.95
N ALA A 104 -12.36 -3.29 -20.10
CA ALA A 104 -12.29 -1.84 -20.22
C ALA A 104 -13.52 -1.18 -19.56
N PHE A 105 -14.70 -1.80 -19.73
CA PHE A 105 -15.91 -1.37 -19.06
C PHE A 105 -15.76 -1.42 -17.54
N ASN A 106 -15.26 -2.54 -17.00
CA ASN A 106 -15.01 -2.67 -15.56
C ASN A 106 -14.04 -1.60 -15.04
N ARG A 107 -12.99 -1.25 -15.79
CA ARG A 107 -12.08 -0.15 -15.40
C ARG A 107 -12.79 1.19 -15.38
N ARG A 108 -13.65 1.49 -16.34
CA ARG A 108 -14.44 2.72 -16.39
C ARG A 108 -15.46 2.78 -15.25
N VAL A 109 -16.13 1.66 -14.95
CA VAL A 109 -17.03 1.53 -13.79
C VAL A 109 -16.26 1.78 -12.49
N GLU A 110 -15.09 1.14 -12.32
CA GLU A 110 -14.24 1.36 -11.15
C GLU A 110 -13.80 2.82 -11.05
N ASP A 111 -13.29 3.43 -12.11
CA ASP A 111 -12.81 4.81 -12.09
C ASP A 111 -13.92 5.82 -11.78
N THR A 112 -15.14 5.58 -12.25
CA THR A 112 -16.30 6.44 -11.95
C THR A 112 -16.79 6.28 -10.51
N MET A 113 -16.81 5.05 -9.97
CA MET A 113 -17.28 4.78 -8.60
C MET A 113 -16.22 4.98 -7.52
N ARG A 114 -14.93 4.89 -7.87
CA ARG A 114 -13.80 4.97 -6.93
C ARG A 114 -13.78 6.24 -6.09
N PRO A 115 -14.07 7.46 -6.60
CA PRO A 115 -14.15 8.66 -5.77
C PRO A 115 -15.24 8.54 -4.69
N GLN A 116 -16.39 7.96 -5.01
CA GLN A 116 -17.49 7.78 -4.07
C GLN A 116 -17.13 6.73 -3.01
N VAL A 117 -16.63 5.56 -3.42
CA VAL A 117 -16.19 4.51 -2.51
C VAL A 117 -15.07 5.02 -1.58
N THR A 118 -14.09 5.75 -2.12
CA THR A 118 -13.02 6.33 -1.31
C THR A 118 -13.51 7.42 -0.36
N ALA A 119 -14.52 8.21 -0.73
CA ALA A 119 -15.16 9.16 0.18
C ALA A 119 -15.87 8.45 1.33
N VAL A 120 -16.67 7.42 1.04
CA VAL A 120 -17.35 6.60 2.05
C VAL A 120 -16.33 5.97 3.00
N LEU A 121 -15.27 5.34 2.48
CA LEU A 121 -14.21 4.73 3.31
C LEU A 121 -13.51 5.76 4.20
N LYS A 122 -13.23 6.97 3.69
CA LYS A 122 -12.65 8.06 4.49
C LYS A 122 -13.59 8.51 5.60
N THR A 123 -14.88 8.66 5.31
CA THR A 123 -15.85 9.03 6.34
C THR A 123 -16.01 7.93 7.41
N ALA A 124 -16.01 6.65 7.01
CA ALA A 124 -16.06 5.53 7.93
C ALA A 124 -14.81 5.46 8.83
N ARG A 125 -13.62 5.63 8.25
CA ARG A 125 -12.36 5.65 8.99
C ARG A 125 -12.27 6.78 10.01
N ASN A 126 -12.81 7.95 9.68
CA ASN A 126 -12.82 9.08 10.62
C ASN A 126 -13.85 8.88 11.74
N LYS A 127 -14.99 8.22 11.44
CA LYS A 127 -16.03 7.90 12.44
C LYS A 127 -15.58 6.84 13.46
N THR A 128 -14.72 5.90 13.10
CA THR A 128 -14.19 4.90 14.04
C THR A 128 -13.06 5.44 14.93
N ALA A 129 -12.41 6.53 14.54
CA ALA A 129 -11.36 7.18 15.33
C ALA A 129 -11.92 8.14 16.39
N THR A 130 -13.12 8.68 16.17
CA THR A 130 -13.79 9.61 17.08
C THR A 130 -15.25 9.20 17.18
N LYS A 131 -15.65 8.37 18.16
CA LYS A 131 -17.01 8.29 18.72
C LYS A 131 -17.10 7.35 19.92
N THR A 132 -16.56 7.81 21.04
CA THR A 132 -17.36 7.98 22.27
C THR A 132 -18.22 9.25 22.08
N SER A 133 -19.35 9.15 21.36
CA SER A 133 -20.51 10.08 21.44
C SER A 133 -21.54 9.76 20.36
N LYS A 134 -22.80 9.95 20.72
CA LYS A 134 -24.03 9.45 20.08
C LYS A 134 -24.19 9.86 18.59
N PRO A 135 -24.93 9.10 17.78
CA PRO A 135 -25.21 9.47 16.39
C PRO A 135 -26.40 10.44 16.30
N SER A 136 -26.13 11.69 15.90
CA SER A 136 -27.14 12.55 15.27
C SER A 136 -27.34 12.09 13.82
N ILE A 137 -28.53 11.59 13.56
CA ILE A 137 -29.10 11.43 12.22
C ILE A 137 -29.43 12.85 11.76
N LEU A 138 -28.74 13.33 10.73
CA LEU A 138 -29.13 14.56 10.04
C LEU A 138 -29.37 14.26 8.57
N GLU A 139 -30.63 14.47 8.24
CA GLU A 139 -31.31 14.42 6.96
C GLU A 139 -30.63 15.35 5.96
N THR A 140 -30.49 14.89 4.72
CA THR A 140 -30.26 15.80 3.58
C THR A 140 -31.53 15.88 2.78
N LYS A 141 -32.12 17.08 2.81
CA LYS A 141 -33.25 17.53 2.02
C LYS A 141 -32.97 17.32 0.53
N ILE A 142 -33.82 16.57 -0.16
CA ILE A 142 -33.96 16.60 -1.62
C ILE A 142 -35.24 17.39 -1.90
N THR A 143 -35.09 18.45 -2.67
CA THR A 143 -36.13 19.36 -3.15
C THR A 143 -37.07 18.68 -4.16
N ASP A 144 -38.37 18.78 -3.87
CA ASP A 144 -39.50 19.04 -4.76
C ASP A 144 -39.45 18.54 -6.22
N VAL A 145 -40.11 17.42 -6.48
CA VAL A 145 -40.90 17.23 -7.71
C VAL A 145 -42.26 16.65 -7.32
N LYS A 146 -43.29 17.46 -7.55
CA LYS A 146 -44.72 17.17 -7.46
C LYS A 146 -45.13 16.21 -8.59
N VAL A 147 -45.54 15.00 -8.25
CA VAL A 147 -46.46 14.19 -9.07
C VAL A 147 -47.44 13.50 -8.11
N GLU A 148 -48.70 13.92 -8.17
CA GLU A 148 -49.81 13.24 -7.52
C GLU A 148 -50.18 11.97 -8.30
N ALA A 149 -50.21 10.83 -7.62
CA ALA A 149 -51.24 9.80 -7.79
C ALA A 149 -51.16 8.81 -6.61
N LYS A 150 -52.33 8.56 -6.01
CA LYS A 150 -52.64 7.75 -4.82
C LYS A 150 -51.85 6.44 -4.67
N PRO A 151 -51.45 6.06 -3.43
CA PRO A 151 -51.28 4.66 -3.06
C PRO A 151 -52.38 4.19 -2.09
N GLU A 152 -53.08 3.13 -2.48
CA GLU A 152 -53.95 2.36 -1.61
C GLU A 152 -53.12 1.60 -0.55
N LEU A 153 -53.65 1.60 0.67
CA LEU A 153 -53.15 0.88 1.83
C LEU A 153 -53.02 -0.62 1.53
N THR A 154 -51.83 -1.18 1.73
CA THR A 154 -51.68 -2.56 2.20
C THR A 154 -50.74 -2.57 3.41
N SER A 155 -51.33 -2.89 4.56
CA SER A 155 -50.68 -3.04 5.85
C SER A 155 -49.82 -4.31 5.86
N ILE A 156 -48.51 -4.17 5.63
CA ILE A 156 -47.56 -5.25 5.89
C ILE A 156 -47.03 -5.08 7.32
N THR A 157 -47.37 -6.07 8.13
CA THR A 157 -46.92 -6.30 9.50
C THR A 157 -45.41 -6.06 9.66
N LYS A 158 -45.05 -5.31 10.71
CA LYS A 158 -43.67 -5.05 11.11
C LYS A 158 -43.02 -6.36 11.56
N SER A 159 -42.38 -7.10 10.66
CA SER A 159 -41.39 -8.10 11.04
C SER A 159 -40.12 -7.36 11.46
N SER A 160 -39.73 -7.52 12.73
CA SER A 160 -38.47 -7.00 13.24
C SER A 160 -37.34 -7.67 12.47
N ARG A 161 -36.71 -6.94 11.56
CA ARG A 161 -35.45 -7.37 10.93
C ARG A 161 -34.45 -7.65 12.05
N PRO A 162 -33.83 -8.84 12.12
CA PRO A 162 -32.76 -9.07 13.08
C PRO A 162 -31.64 -8.08 12.79
N THR A 163 -31.23 -7.35 13.82
CA THR A 163 -30.04 -6.51 13.83
C THR A 163 -28.84 -7.36 13.38
N GLU A 164 -28.02 -6.83 12.47
CA GLU A 164 -26.89 -7.52 11.80
C GLU A 164 -25.80 -8.08 12.74
N PHE A 165 -25.98 -7.98 14.06
CA PHE A 165 -25.07 -8.49 15.08
C PHE A 165 -25.85 -9.14 16.23
N ALA A 166 -26.62 -10.19 15.93
CA ALA A 166 -27.05 -11.11 16.97
C ALA A 166 -25.81 -11.77 17.61
N PRO A 167 -25.71 -11.81 18.96
CA PRO A 167 -24.55 -12.40 19.63
C PRO A 167 -24.42 -13.88 19.26
N LYS A 168 -23.19 -14.32 18.98
CA LYS A 168 -22.88 -15.70 18.60
C LYS A 168 -23.39 -16.67 19.69
N PRO A 169 -24.12 -17.75 19.34
CA PRO A 169 -24.57 -18.73 20.33
C PRO A 169 -23.35 -19.33 21.03
N THR A 170 -23.38 -19.30 22.37
CA THR A 170 -22.26 -19.70 23.24
C THR A 170 -22.24 -21.20 23.55
N LYS A 171 -23.18 -21.97 23.02
CA LYS A 171 -23.29 -23.42 23.25
C LYS A 171 -23.56 -24.12 21.93
N PHE A 172 -22.53 -24.74 21.36
CA PHE A 172 -22.67 -25.72 20.29
C PHE A 172 -22.95 -27.09 20.94
N SER A 173 -23.89 -27.85 20.38
CA SER A 173 -24.13 -29.23 20.82
C SER A 173 -22.90 -30.07 20.52
N LEU A 174 -22.45 -30.90 21.47
CA LEU A 174 -21.31 -31.83 21.33
C LEU A 174 -21.45 -32.82 20.15
N HIS A 175 -22.65 -32.92 19.57
CA HIS A 175 -22.98 -33.81 18.47
C HIS A 175 -22.95 -33.09 17.11
N ASP A 176 -22.72 -31.76 17.10
CA ASP A 176 -22.50 -30.94 15.92
C ASP A 176 -20.98 -30.80 15.64
N ILE A 177 -20.24 -31.86 15.93
CA ILE A 177 -18.88 -32.05 15.45
C ILE A 177 -19.03 -32.60 14.04
N VAL A 178 -18.99 -31.69 13.07
CA VAL A 178 -18.83 -32.02 11.67
C VAL A 178 -17.63 -32.96 11.57
N MET A 179 -17.89 -34.20 11.13
CA MET A 179 -16.85 -35.15 10.78
C MET A 179 -15.82 -34.45 9.90
N GLU A 180 -14.54 -34.65 10.22
CA GLU A 180 -13.44 -34.00 9.53
C GLU A 180 -13.62 -34.08 7.99
N PRO A 181 -13.46 -32.98 7.25
CA PRO A 181 -13.51 -33.04 5.81
C PRO A 181 -12.37 -33.95 5.32
N PRO A 182 -12.63 -34.85 4.34
CA PRO A 182 -11.69 -35.87 3.92
C PRO A 182 -10.34 -35.24 3.51
N LEU A 183 -9.26 -35.83 4.03
CA LEU A 183 -7.88 -35.43 3.80
C LEU A 183 -7.56 -35.40 2.30
N ALA A 184 -7.52 -34.21 1.72
CA ALA A 184 -6.99 -34.01 0.37
C ALA A 184 -5.50 -34.37 0.35
N LEU A 185 -5.16 -35.47 -0.30
CA LEU A 185 -3.79 -35.88 -0.66
C LEU A 185 -2.97 -34.67 -1.12
N THR A 186 -1.98 -34.30 -0.31
CA THR A 186 -1.05 -33.23 -0.60
C THR A 186 -0.07 -33.70 -1.68
N LYS A 187 -0.20 -33.18 -2.90
CA LYS A 187 0.88 -33.27 -3.89
C LYS A 187 2.03 -32.37 -3.41
N PRO A 188 3.27 -32.88 -3.24
CA PRO A 188 4.38 -32.03 -2.84
C PRO A 188 4.78 -31.12 -4.00
N LEU A 189 4.47 -29.83 -3.89
CA LEU A 189 4.98 -28.81 -4.78
C LEU A 189 6.48 -28.62 -4.47
N LYS A 190 7.36 -29.21 -5.28
CA LYS A 190 8.81 -28.92 -5.24
C LYS A 190 9.01 -27.43 -5.52
N LYS A 191 9.21 -26.63 -4.48
CA LYS A 191 9.68 -25.24 -4.58
C LYS A 191 11.17 -25.23 -4.31
N ASN A 192 11.94 -24.81 -5.32
CA ASN A 192 13.38 -24.59 -5.21
C ASN A 192 13.65 -23.53 -4.11
N PRO A 193 14.51 -23.80 -3.11
CA PRO A 193 14.66 -22.97 -1.90
C PRO A 193 15.52 -21.71 -2.11
N THR A 194 15.80 -21.34 -3.35
CA THR A 194 16.58 -20.16 -3.68
C THR A 194 15.68 -19.20 -4.46
N GLN A 195 15.42 -18.01 -3.91
CA GLN A 195 14.80 -16.84 -4.57
C GLN A 195 13.30 -16.55 -4.36
N LEU A 196 12.63 -17.18 -3.38
CA LEU A 196 11.39 -16.59 -2.88
C LEU A 196 11.75 -15.38 -2.00
N LYS A 197 11.72 -14.18 -2.59
CA LYS A 197 11.76 -12.92 -1.85
C LYS A 197 10.66 -12.98 -0.79
N SER A 198 11.06 -13.09 0.48
CA SER A 198 10.15 -13.25 1.61
C SER A 198 9.06 -12.18 1.52
N LEU A 199 7.81 -12.62 1.49
CA LEU A 199 6.68 -11.72 1.64
C LEU A 199 6.87 -10.91 2.93
N PRO A 200 6.42 -9.64 2.97
CA PRO A 200 6.53 -8.83 4.18
C PRO A 200 5.74 -9.49 5.31
N ILE A 201 6.46 -10.08 6.26
CA ILE A 201 5.90 -10.67 7.49
C ILE A 201 5.46 -9.54 8.43
N SER A 202 4.27 -9.65 9.01
CA SER A 202 3.78 -8.69 10.00
C SER A 202 4.68 -8.67 11.25
N ASN A 203 4.84 -7.51 11.90
CA ASN A 203 5.63 -7.38 13.12
C ASN A 203 5.17 -8.34 14.24
N ALA A 204 3.86 -8.62 14.34
CA ALA A 204 3.33 -9.58 15.30
C ALA A 204 3.79 -11.01 15.00
N GLN A 205 3.76 -11.40 13.72
CA GLN A 205 4.22 -12.71 13.26
C GLN A 205 5.75 -12.86 13.41
N LYS A 206 6.51 -11.77 13.24
CA LYS A 206 7.96 -11.76 13.49
C LYS A 206 8.30 -12.09 14.94
N ARG A 207 7.55 -11.56 15.92
CA ARG A 207 7.75 -11.87 17.35
C ARG A 207 7.49 -13.33 17.67
N ILE A 208 6.40 -13.90 17.15
CA ILE A 208 6.07 -15.32 17.33
C ILE A 208 7.20 -16.22 16.79
N LEU A 209 7.70 -15.91 15.59
CA LEU A 209 8.81 -16.67 14.99
C LEU A 209 10.12 -16.53 15.78
N GLU A 210 10.35 -15.37 16.41
CA GLU A 210 11.52 -15.14 17.26
C GLU A 210 11.44 -15.95 18.57
N GLU A 211 10.27 -16.01 19.22
CA GLU A 211 10.03 -16.84 20.41
C GLU A 211 10.22 -18.33 20.11
N GLU A 212 9.69 -18.82 18.98
CA GLU A 212 9.89 -20.20 18.56
C GLU A 212 11.37 -20.51 18.28
N ARG A 213 12.08 -19.58 17.63
CA ARG A 213 13.51 -19.71 17.38
C ARG A 213 14.30 -19.82 18.68
N GLU A 214 13.98 -19.02 19.69
CA GLU A 214 14.65 -19.07 20.99
C GLU A 214 14.40 -20.41 21.69
N LYS A 215 13.17 -20.92 21.70
CA LYS A 215 12.83 -22.24 22.25
C LYS A 215 13.62 -23.37 21.58
N VAL A 216 13.75 -23.34 20.24
CA VAL A 216 14.51 -24.33 19.49
C VAL A 216 16.00 -24.26 19.83
N ILE A 217 16.56 -23.05 19.94
CA ILE A 217 17.96 -22.86 20.32
C ILE A 217 18.21 -23.38 21.73
N GLN A 218 17.33 -23.10 22.69
CA GLN A 218 17.44 -23.60 24.06
C GLN A 218 17.43 -25.13 24.09
N ARG A 219 16.46 -25.76 23.41
CA ARG A 219 16.40 -27.23 23.32
C ARG A 219 17.65 -27.83 22.67
N TYR A 220 18.18 -27.18 21.64
CA TYR A 220 19.40 -27.62 20.98
C TYR A 220 20.62 -27.51 21.90
N ARG A 221 20.71 -26.45 22.71
CA ARG A 221 21.79 -26.29 23.71
C ARG A 221 21.73 -27.38 24.77
N GLN A 222 20.55 -27.63 25.34
CA GLN A 222 20.34 -28.71 26.31
C GLN A 222 20.77 -30.06 25.74
N MET A 223 20.29 -30.43 24.54
CA MET A 223 20.67 -31.67 23.88
C MET A 223 22.19 -31.78 23.63
N LYS A 224 22.85 -30.64 23.34
CA LYS A 224 24.30 -30.61 23.12
C LYS A 224 25.08 -30.77 24.43
N GLU A 225 24.61 -30.15 25.51
CA GLU A 225 25.17 -30.30 26.86
C GLU A 225 25.04 -31.75 27.35
N GLU A 226 23.88 -32.37 27.19
CA GLU A 226 23.66 -33.79 27.49
C GLU A 226 24.61 -34.70 26.71
N LYS A 227 24.81 -34.44 25.40
CA LYS A 227 25.77 -35.19 24.59
C LYS A 227 27.22 -35.04 25.07
N LEU A 228 27.60 -33.84 25.54
CA LEU A 228 28.94 -33.61 26.08
C LEU A 228 29.11 -34.28 27.44
N GLN A 229 28.11 -34.23 28.32
CA GLN A 229 28.12 -34.93 29.60
C GLN A 229 28.17 -36.45 29.43
N ALA A 230 27.35 -37.00 28.52
CA ALA A 230 27.39 -38.43 28.20
C ALA A 230 28.76 -38.86 27.67
N LYS A 231 29.40 -38.03 26.84
CA LYS A 231 30.76 -38.28 26.34
C LYS A 231 31.81 -38.18 27.45
N ALA A 232 31.66 -37.25 28.39
CA ALA A 232 32.55 -37.12 29.54
C ALA A 232 32.42 -38.29 30.52
N ASN A 233 31.20 -38.77 30.77
CA ASN A 233 30.93 -39.92 31.64
C ASN A 233 31.36 -41.27 31.02
N ALA A 234 31.51 -41.33 29.70
CA ALA A 234 31.97 -42.52 28.99
C ALA A 234 33.50 -42.60 28.83
N SER A 235 34.24 -41.56 29.27
CA SER A 235 35.70 -41.51 29.28
C SER A 235 36.24 -41.76 30.69
#